data_AF-A0AAU0L535-F1
#
_entry.id   AF-A0AAU0L535-F1
#
_cell.length_a   1.000
_cell.length_b   1.000
_cell.length_c   1.000
_cell.angle_alpha   90.00
_cell.angle_beta   90.00
_cell.angle_gamma   90.00
#
_symmetry.space_group_name_H-M   'P 1'
#
loop_
_entity.id
_entity.type
_entity.pdbx_description
1 polymer ?
#
loop_
_entity_poly.entity_id
_entity_poly.type
_entity_poly.pdbx_seq_one_letter_code
_entity_poly.pdbx_strand_id
1 'polypeptide(L)'
;MNASVFSQFLLHIGDSHLILSHRLSEWCGHAPELELDIALANIGLDLLGQARTVLSLAGEIEGQGRDEDRLAYFRHEREYRNLLLTEQPNGDFGQTIVRQWLMDHYHALLFRALSESKHEGLAAFAVKSLKEVNYHQRFSSTWMERLSLGTTTAHEKIQHGLAQLWRFTDELFDLTPEEHSLVEAEIIPDLAPLKHIWQTRVTEELTRLGLQIPELGAYRRGAKQGLHTEHLGYVLAEMQYMQRSYPNMVW
;
A
#
# COMPACT_ATOMS: atom_id res chain seq x y z
N MET A 1 1.86 24.22 10.35
CA MET A 1 1.59 22.83 9.95
C MET A 1 0.44 22.32 10.80
N ASN A 2 -0.64 21.85 10.20
CA ASN A 2 -1.72 21.22 10.97
C ASN A 2 -1.26 19.80 11.35
N ALA A 3 -0.70 19.65 12.55
CA ALA A 3 -0.11 18.40 13.04
C ALA A 3 -1.09 17.22 12.94
N SER A 4 -2.40 17.48 13.13
CA SER A 4 -3.44 16.45 12.95
C SER A 4 -3.55 15.96 11.51
N VAL A 5 -3.47 16.85 10.52
CA VAL A 5 -3.58 16.49 9.10
C VAL A 5 -2.33 15.74 8.64
N PHE A 6 -1.16 16.20 9.10
CA PHE A 6 0.10 15.55 8.75
C PHE A 6 0.21 14.14 9.36
N SER A 7 -0.14 13.97 10.64
CA SER A 7 -0.20 12.64 11.25
C SER A 7 -1.19 11.71 10.50
N GLN A 8 -2.37 12.20 10.09
CA GLN A 8 -3.31 11.40 9.32
C GLN A 8 -2.77 10.95 7.95
N PHE A 9 -2.01 11.81 7.27
CA PHE A 9 -1.32 11.43 6.03
C PHE A 9 -0.26 10.35 6.28
N LEU A 10 0.51 10.45 7.37
CA LEU A 10 1.48 9.43 7.77
C LEU A 10 0.80 8.11 8.12
N LEU A 11 -0.32 8.15 8.85
CA LEU A 11 -1.15 6.96 9.12
C LEU A 11 -1.67 6.33 7.82
N HIS A 12 -2.07 7.12 6.83
CA HIS A 12 -2.49 6.58 5.53
C HIS A 12 -1.40 5.75 4.85
N ILE A 13 -0.15 6.21 4.89
CA ILE A 13 1.01 5.45 4.38
C ILE A 13 1.27 4.21 5.25
N GLY A 14 1.38 4.40 6.57
CA GLY A 14 1.72 3.33 7.52
C GLY A 14 0.70 2.21 7.55
N ASP A 15 -0.58 2.55 7.55
CA ASP A 15 -1.67 1.58 7.53
C ASP A 15 -1.66 0.79 6.22
N SER A 16 -1.46 1.47 5.07
CA SER A 16 -1.38 0.80 3.77
C SER A 16 -0.25 -0.23 3.72
N HIS A 17 0.91 0.12 4.28
CA HIS A 17 2.06 -0.78 4.37
C HIS A 17 1.84 -1.92 5.36
N LEU A 18 1.29 -1.63 6.53
CA LEU A 18 1.01 -2.63 7.57
C LEU A 18 0.03 -3.69 7.05
N ILE A 19 -1.07 -3.25 6.42
CA ILE A 19 -2.09 -4.16 5.90
C ILE A 19 -1.56 -4.96 4.70
N LEU A 20 -0.82 -4.32 3.78
CA LEU A 20 -0.22 -5.05 2.65
C LEU A 20 0.83 -6.06 3.13
N SER A 21 1.64 -5.70 4.13
CA SER A 21 2.61 -6.60 4.77
C SER A 21 1.90 -7.82 5.37
N HIS A 22 0.81 -7.61 6.11
CA HIS A 22 0.02 -8.70 6.67
C HIS A 22 -0.53 -9.63 5.57
N ARG A 23 -1.09 -9.06 4.50
CA ARG A 23 -1.53 -9.84 3.34
C ARG A 23 -0.42 -10.66 2.71
N LEU A 24 0.79 -10.13 2.59
CA LEU A 24 1.93 -10.90 2.07
C LEU A 24 2.37 -12.00 3.04
N SER A 25 2.25 -11.80 4.35
CA SER A 25 2.59 -12.83 5.35
C SER A 25 1.68 -14.06 5.27
N GLU A 26 0.42 -13.90 4.86
CA GLU A 26 -0.53 -14.99 4.63
C GLU A 26 -0.05 -15.98 3.55
N TRP A 27 0.87 -15.56 2.67
CA TRP A 27 1.47 -16.45 1.66
C TRP A 27 2.53 -17.39 2.22
N CYS A 28 3.06 -17.16 3.43
CA CYS A 28 4.18 -17.92 3.96
C CYS A 28 3.91 -19.43 3.99
N GLY A 29 4.68 -20.19 3.19
CA GLY A 29 4.55 -21.64 3.03
C GLY A 29 3.47 -22.07 2.04
N HIS A 30 2.88 -21.14 1.31
CA HIS A 30 1.77 -21.35 0.38
C HIS A 30 2.04 -20.80 -1.03
N ALA A 31 3.21 -20.19 -1.28
CA ALA A 31 3.54 -19.67 -2.60
C ALA A 31 3.76 -20.81 -3.62
N PRO A 32 3.64 -20.55 -4.93
CA PRO A 32 3.79 -21.59 -5.96
C PRO A 32 5.18 -22.25 -6.00
N GLU A 33 6.21 -21.53 -5.56
CA GLU A 33 7.62 -21.94 -5.57
C GLU A 33 8.30 -21.42 -4.28
N LEU A 34 9.32 -22.10 -3.77
CA LEU A 34 10.01 -21.71 -2.53
C LEU A 34 10.67 -20.33 -2.66
N GLU A 35 11.21 -20.03 -3.84
CA GLU A 35 11.80 -18.75 -4.19
C GLU A 35 10.76 -17.62 -4.13
N LEU A 36 9.51 -17.91 -4.48
CA LEU A 36 8.41 -16.96 -4.38
C LEU A 36 7.99 -16.74 -2.94
N ASP A 37 7.96 -17.79 -2.12
CA ASP A 37 7.72 -17.68 -0.67
C ASP A 37 8.73 -16.73 -0.04
N ILE A 38 10.02 -16.94 -0.34
CA ILE A 38 11.10 -16.08 0.17
C ILE A 38 10.96 -14.65 -0.36
N ALA A 39 10.63 -14.47 -1.63
CA ALA A 39 10.46 -13.14 -2.21
C ALA A 39 9.29 -12.38 -1.59
N LEU A 40 8.11 -13.00 -1.45
CA LEU A 40 6.95 -12.38 -0.82
C LEU A 40 7.19 -12.08 0.67
N ALA A 41 7.86 -12.98 1.39
CA ALA A 41 8.24 -12.75 2.79
C ALA A 41 9.20 -11.56 2.92
N ASN A 42 10.18 -11.42 2.02
CA ASN A 42 11.10 -10.28 2.03
C ASN A 42 10.37 -8.95 1.73
N ILE A 43 9.48 -8.92 0.74
CA ILE A 43 8.67 -7.73 0.44
C ILE A 43 7.77 -7.39 1.64
N GLY A 44 7.14 -8.39 2.24
CA GLY A 44 6.33 -8.21 3.44
C GLY A 44 7.12 -7.64 4.62
N LEU A 45 8.36 -8.10 4.81
CA LEU A 45 9.26 -7.61 5.86
C LEU A 45 9.70 -6.16 5.62
N ASP A 46 10.05 -5.80 4.38
CA ASP A 46 10.38 -4.42 4.02
C ASP A 46 9.18 -3.50 4.30
N LEU A 47 7.98 -3.86 3.83
CA LEU A 47 6.75 -3.11 4.08
C LEU A 47 6.44 -2.99 5.58
N LEU A 48 6.69 -4.04 6.38
CA LEU A 48 6.54 -3.95 7.83
C LEU A 48 7.53 -2.95 8.44
N GLY A 49 8.79 -2.98 8.01
CA GLY A 49 9.80 -2.02 8.46
C GLY A 49 9.46 -0.57 8.08
N GLN A 50 8.87 -0.38 6.91
CA GLN A 50 8.37 0.93 6.47
C GLN A 50 7.18 1.38 7.31
N ALA A 51 6.19 0.50 7.53
CA ALA A 51 5.03 0.76 8.38
C ALA A 51 5.44 1.19 9.79
N ARG A 52 6.35 0.45 10.42
CA ARG A 52 6.91 0.76 11.74
C ARG A 52 7.50 2.17 11.80
N THR A 53 8.36 2.49 10.84
CA THR A 53 9.03 3.80 10.76
C THR A 53 8.02 4.94 10.64
N VAL A 54 7.05 4.81 9.73
CA VAL A 54 6.09 5.90 9.47
C VAL A 54 4.99 6.00 10.52
N LEU A 55 4.57 4.89 11.14
CA LEU A 55 3.65 4.88 12.29
C LEU A 55 4.29 5.52 13.52
N SER A 56 5.57 5.22 13.78
CA SER A 56 6.33 5.89 14.85
C SER A 56 6.37 7.41 14.62
N LEU A 57 6.68 7.85 13.39
CA LEU A 57 6.65 9.28 13.04
C LEU A 57 5.23 9.87 13.18
N ALA A 58 4.18 9.14 12.79
CA ALA A 58 2.80 9.59 12.95
C ALA A 58 2.44 9.83 14.43
N GLY A 59 2.89 8.93 15.31
CA GLY A 59 2.74 9.00 16.77
C GLY A 59 3.48 10.19 17.41
N GLU A 60 4.69 10.49 16.92
CA GLU A 60 5.45 11.67 17.31
C GLU A 60 4.74 12.97 16.88
N ILE A 61 4.26 13.03 15.64
CA ILE A 61 3.61 14.23 15.07
C ILE A 61 2.25 14.50 15.73
N GLU A 62 1.45 13.48 16.05
CA GLU A 62 0.16 13.69 16.72
C GLU A 62 0.29 14.14 18.18
N GLY A 63 1.43 13.84 18.83
CA GLY A 63 1.72 14.27 20.20
C GLY A 63 0.82 13.65 21.28
N GLN A 64 0.16 12.51 21.00
CA GLN A 64 -0.76 11.84 21.94
C GLN A 64 -0.08 10.71 22.75
N GLY A 65 1.23 10.53 22.58
CA GLY A 65 2.00 9.49 23.28
C GLY A 65 1.65 8.06 22.85
N ARG A 66 1.16 7.88 21.61
CA ARG A 66 1.00 6.56 20.99
C ARG A 66 2.24 6.23 20.17
N ASP A 67 2.81 5.05 20.41
CA ASP A 67 3.87 4.46 19.61
C ASP A 67 3.28 3.65 18.44
N GLU A 68 4.15 3.02 17.64
CA GLU A 68 3.75 2.18 16.50
C GLU A 68 2.79 1.05 16.90
N ASP A 69 2.99 0.43 18.07
CA ASP A 69 2.14 -0.67 18.56
C ASP A 69 0.75 -0.17 18.96
N ARG A 70 0.65 0.96 19.66
CA ARG A 70 -0.64 1.57 20.00
C ARG A 70 -1.41 1.95 18.75
N LEU A 71 -0.72 2.48 17.73
CA LEU A 71 -1.34 2.80 16.45
C LEU A 71 -1.74 1.53 15.69
N ALA A 72 -0.95 0.46 15.69
CA ALA A 72 -1.28 -0.77 14.96
C ALA A 72 -2.38 -1.61 15.63
N TYR A 73 -2.36 -1.74 16.96
CA TYR A 73 -3.15 -2.79 17.62
C TYR A 73 -4.39 -2.30 18.35
N PHE A 74 -4.48 -1.00 18.66
CA PHE A 74 -5.57 -0.43 19.47
C PHE A 74 -6.51 0.51 18.72
N ARG A 75 -6.34 0.63 17.39
CA ARG A 75 -7.30 1.30 16.50
C ARG A 75 -8.31 0.30 15.94
N HIS A 76 -9.56 0.72 15.83
CA HIS A 76 -10.60 -0.02 15.10
C HIS A 76 -10.60 0.33 13.60
N GLU A 77 -11.35 -0.43 12.80
CA GLU A 77 -11.44 -0.25 11.33
C GLU A 77 -11.74 1.20 10.91
N ARG A 78 -12.58 1.93 11.66
CA ARG A 78 -12.95 3.32 11.35
C ARG A 78 -11.81 4.33 11.56
N GLU A 79 -10.79 3.93 12.31
CA GLU A 79 -9.61 4.75 12.62
C GLU A 79 -8.41 4.38 11.71
N TYR A 80 -8.50 3.25 11.01
CA TYR A 80 -7.55 2.88 9.97
C TYR A 80 -7.75 3.73 8.72
N ARG A 81 -6.65 3.97 8.01
CA ARG A 81 -6.60 4.81 6.81
C ARG A 81 -5.95 4.11 5.62
N ASN A 82 -5.71 2.80 5.66
CA ASN A 82 -5.07 2.06 4.56
C ASN A 82 -5.86 2.19 3.26
N LEU A 83 -5.17 2.22 2.12
CA LEU A 83 -5.78 2.15 0.79
C LEU A 83 -6.65 0.90 0.66
N LEU A 84 -7.84 1.03 0.07
CA LEU A 84 -8.76 -0.10 -0.12
C LEU A 84 -8.14 -1.20 -0.98
N LEU A 85 -7.20 -0.85 -1.86
CA LEU A 85 -6.45 -1.81 -2.67
C LEU A 85 -5.62 -2.78 -1.81
N THR A 86 -5.04 -2.30 -0.70
CA THR A 86 -4.11 -3.09 0.13
C THR A 86 -4.80 -4.15 0.99
N GLU A 87 -6.05 -3.90 1.39
CA GLU A 87 -6.83 -4.84 2.21
C GLU A 87 -7.51 -5.96 1.40
N GLN A 88 -7.49 -5.88 0.06
CA GLN A 88 -8.09 -6.90 -0.79
C GLN A 88 -7.45 -8.27 -0.52
N PRO A 89 -8.23 -9.36 -0.54
CA PRO A 89 -7.70 -10.70 -0.29
C PRO A 89 -6.65 -11.07 -1.34
N ASN A 90 -5.73 -11.96 -0.96
CA ASN A 90 -4.68 -12.44 -1.87
C ASN A 90 -5.24 -13.10 -3.14
N GLY A 91 -6.32 -13.88 -2.99
CA GLY A 91 -6.89 -14.64 -4.10
C GLY A 91 -5.91 -15.69 -4.62
N ASP A 92 -5.81 -15.83 -5.94
CA ASP A 92 -4.71 -16.57 -6.53
C ASP A 92 -3.43 -15.74 -6.66
N PHE A 93 -2.33 -16.39 -7.04
CA PHE A 93 -1.05 -15.71 -7.19
C PHE A 93 -1.10 -14.57 -8.24
N GLY A 94 -1.91 -14.70 -9.29
CA GLY A 94 -2.08 -13.66 -10.30
C GLY A 94 -2.69 -12.38 -9.72
N GLN A 95 -3.77 -12.51 -8.93
CA GLN A 95 -4.37 -11.37 -8.24
C GLN A 95 -3.40 -10.71 -7.25
N THR A 96 -2.62 -11.50 -6.50
CA THR A 96 -1.58 -10.96 -5.60
C THR A 96 -0.53 -10.16 -6.36
N ILE A 97 -0.03 -10.70 -7.48
CA ILE A 97 0.96 -9.99 -8.32
C ILE A 97 0.37 -8.70 -8.90
N VAL A 98 -0.89 -8.69 -9.34
CA VAL A 98 -1.55 -7.46 -9.80
C VAL A 98 -1.62 -6.42 -8.67
N ARG A 99 -2.07 -6.80 -7.47
CA ARG A 99 -2.13 -5.89 -6.31
C ARG A 99 -0.75 -5.30 -6.02
N GLN A 100 0.26 -6.17 -5.95
CA GLN A 100 1.63 -5.76 -5.64
C GLN A 100 2.18 -4.82 -6.72
N TRP A 101 1.99 -5.15 -7.99
CA TRP A 101 2.46 -4.34 -9.11
C TRP A 101 1.83 -2.94 -9.14
N LEU A 102 0.50 -2.84 -8.97
CA LEU A 102 -0.19 -1.54 -8.90
C LEU A 102 0.37 -0.67 -7.76
N MET A 103 0.56 -1.27 -6.58
CA MET A 103 1.12 -0.60 -5.40
C MET A 103 2.58 -0.21 -5.57
N ASP A 104 3.42 -1.08 -6.15
CA ASP A 104 4.86 -0.80 -6.33
C ASP A 104 5.10 0.36 -7.29
N HIS A 105 4.34 0.41 -8.39
CA HIS A 105 4.40 1.52 -9.35
C HIS A 105 3.91 2.83 -8.73
N TYR A 106 2.93 2.77 -7.84
CA TYR A 106 2.48 3.92 -7.06
C TYR A 106 3.56 4.37 -6.05
N HIS A 107 4.06 3.45 -5.23
CA HIS A 107 5.09 3.72 -4.22
C HIS A 107 6.38 4.28 -4.84
N ALA A 108 6.79 3.79 -6.01
CA ALA A 108 7.99 4.29 -6.69
C ALA A 108 7.86 5.78 -7.05
N LEU A 109 6.66 6.24 -7.44
CA LEU A 109 6.38 7.64 -7.72
C LEU A 109 6.22 8.45 -6.42
N LEU A 110 5.43 7.93 -5.48
CA LEU A 110 5.16 8.59 -4.21
C LEU A 110 6.45 8.83 -3.42
N PHE A 111 7.28 7.81 -3.21
CA PHE A 111 8.51 7.95 -2.41
C PHE A 111 9.62 8.70 -3.13
N ARG A 112 9.63 8.72 -4.46
CA ARG A 112 10.50 9.63 -5.19
C ARG A 112 10.11 11.08 -4.91
N ALA A 113 8.83 11.42 -5.01
CA ALA A 113 8.38 12.79 -4.76
C ALA A 113 8.50 13.17 -3.27
N LEU A 114 8.18 12.26 -2.35
CA LEU A 114 8.35 12.50 -0.90
C LEU A 114 9.81 12.64 -0.48
N SER A 115 10.77 12.10 -1.24
CA SER A 115 12.20 12.32 -0.97
C SER A 115 12.63 13.78 -1.10
N GLU A 116 11.81 14.61 -1.75
CA GLU A 116 12.01 16.05 -1.92
C GLU A 116 11.21 16.88 -0.89
N SER A 117 10.54 16.23 0.08
CA SER A 117 9.76 16.90 1.13
C SER A 117 10.61 17.85 1.96
N LYS A 118 10.04 19.00 2.35
CA LYS A 118 10.65 19.91 3.34
C LYS A 118 10.65 19.35 4.76
N HIS A 119 9.91 18.27 5.04
CA HIS A 119 9.94 17.61 6.32
C HIS A 119 11.06 16.54 6.33
N GLU A 120 12.17 16.84 7.00
CA GLU A 120 13.39 16.02 6.97
C GLU A 120 13.15 14.54 7.33
N GLY A 121 12.33 14.26 8.35
CA GLY A 121 12.01 12.88 8.74
C GLY A 121 11.23 12.10 7.67
N LEU A 122 10.38 12.80 6.90
CA LEU A 122 9.58 12.18 5.84
C LEU A 122 10.44 11.97 4.59
N ALA A 123 11.26 12.96 4.24
CA ALA A 123 12.22 12.84 3.15
C ALA A 123 13.21 11.70 3.39
N ALA A 124 13.78 11.60 4.60
CA ALA A 124 14.70 10.53 4.97
C ALA A 124 14.04 9.14 4.90
N PHE A 125 12.81 9.02 5.42
CA PHE A 125 12.00 7.80 5.29
C PHE A 125 11.77 7.42 3.81
N ALA A 126 11.39 8.39 2.97
CA ALA A 126 11.11 8.15 1.56
C ALA A 126 12.36 7.75 0.77
N VAL A 127 13.52 8.36 1.03
CA VAL A 127 14.81 7.97 0.41
C VAL A 127 15.17 6.52 0.74
N LYS A 128 14.97 6.10 2.00
CA LYS A 128 15.23 4.72 2.40
C LYS A 128 14.25 3.75 1.72
N SER A 129 12.95 4.03 1.84
CA SER A 129 11.87 3.16 1.34
C SER A 129 11.91 3.02 -0.18
N LEU A 130 12.31 4.07 -0.91
CA LEU A 130 12.43 4.03 -2.36
C LEU A 130 13.43 2.96 -2.84
N LYS A 131 14.49 2.67 -2.07
CA LYS A 131 15.46 1.63 -2.43
C LYS A 131 14.79 0.26 -2.44
N GLU A 132 14.05 -0.07 -1.39
CA GLU A 132 13.30 -1.31 -1.22
C GLU A 132 12.20 -1.43 -2.30
N VAL A 133 11.45 -0.35 -2.51
CA VAL A 133 10.37 -0.30 -3.51
C VAL A 133 10.87 -0.52 -4.94
N ASN A 134 12.09 -0.09 -5.29
CA ASN A 134 12.66 -0.41 -6.61
C ASN A 134 12.88 -1.92 -6.79
N TYR A 135 13.21 -2.66 -5.72
CA TYR A 135 13.28 -4.12 -5.77
C TYR A 135 11.89 -4.75 -5.90
N HIS A 136 10.90 -4.23 -5.16
CA HIS A 136 9.50 -4.70 -5.24
C HIS A 136 8.96 -4.53 -6.65
N GLN A 137 9.09 -3.32 -7.23
CA GLN A 137 8.65 -3.01 -8.59
C GLN A 137 9.32 -3.91 -9.63
N ARG A 138 10.61 -4.21 -9.49
CA ARG A 138 11.30 -5.14 -10.38
C ARG A 138 10.72 -6.55 -10.29
N PHE A 139 10.50 -7.05 -9.08
CA PHE A 139 9.91 -8.36 -8.84
C PHE A 139 8.51 -8.44 -9.43
N SER A 140 7.62 -7.52 -9.06
CA SER A 140 6.22 -7.53 -9.49
C SER A 140 6.10 -7.32 -11.00
N SER A 141 6.93 -6.47 -11.62
CA SER A 141 6.91 -6.26 -13.08
C SER A 141 7.40 -7.49 -13.84
N THR A 142 8.42 -8.19 -13.32
CA THR A 142 8.91 -9.43 -13.90
C THR A 142 7.84 -10.52 -13.87
N TRP A 143 7.09 -10.63 -12.76
CA TRP A 143 6.02 -11.61 -12.63
C TRP A 143 4.75 -11.24 -13.40
N MET A 144 4.40 -9.95 -13.48
CA MET A 144 3.36 -9.47 -14.40
C MET A 144 3.68 -9.89 -15.82
N GLU A 145 4.91 -9.67 -16.29
CA GLU A 145 5.32 -10.07 -17.65
C GLU A 145 5.28 -11.57 -17.86
N ARG A 146 5.91 -12.35 -16.96
CA ARG A 146 5.96 -13.81 -17.05
C ARG A 146 4.58 -14.45 -17.08
N LEU A 147 3.64 -13.95 -16.28
CA LEU A 147 2.30 -14.52 -16.18
C LEU A 147 1.39 -14.05 -17.31
N SER A 148 1.47 -12.78 -17.70
CA SER A 148 0.63 -12.21 -18.78
C SER A 148 1.01 -12.74 -20.16
N LEU A 149 2.30 -12.97 -20.41
CA LEU A 149 2.80 -13.49 -21.69
C LEU A 149 3.14 -14.99 -21.63
N GLY A 150 2.72 -15.66 -20.55
CA GLY A 150 2.94 -17.08 -20.33
C GLY A 150 1.88 -17.95 -21.01
N THR A 151 1.20 -18.78 -20.22
CA THR A 151 0.11 -19.62 -20.72
C THR A 151 -1.21 -18.85 -20.75
N THR A 152 -2.18 -19.32 -21.54
CA THR A 152 -3.55 -18.76 -21.57
C THR A 152 -4.16 -18.68 -20.17
N THR A 153 -4.03 -19.73 -19.36
CA THR A 153 -4.55 -19.75 -17.99
C THR A 153 -3.86 -18.73 -17.09
N ALA A 154 -2.54 -18.55 -17.21
CA ALA A 154 -1.83 -17.54 -16.42
C ALA A 154 -2.26 -16.12 -16.82
N HIS A 155 -2.39 -15.87 -18.13
CA HIS A 155 -2.90 -14.61 -18.66
C HIS A 155 -4.30 -14.29 -18.15
N GLU A 156 -5.24 -15.24 -18.22
CA GLU A 156 -6.61 -15.10 -17.74
C GLU A 156 -6.66 -14.75 -16.25
N LYS A 157 -5.78 -15.35 -15.43
CA LYS A 157 -5.69 -15.04 -14.00
C LYS A 157 -5.21 -13.61 -13.72
N ILE A 158 -4.21 -13.14 -14.46
CA ILE A 158 -3.76 -11.74 -14.36
C ILE A 158 -4.86 -10.78 -14.83
N GLN A 159 -5.51 -11.07 -15.96
CA GLN A 159 -6.61 -10.26 -16.47
C GLN A 159 -7.79 -10.22 -15.49
N HIS A 160 -8.09 -11.34 -14.82
CA HIS A 160 -9.10 -11.40 -13.77
C HIS A 160 -8.70 -10.59 -12.54
N GLY A 161 -7.47 -10.74 -12.05
CA GLY A 161 -6.95 -9.94 -10.94
C GLY A 161 -7.02 -8.45 -11.24
N LEU A 162 -6.68 -8.04 -12.46
CA LEU A 162 -6.81 -6.66 -12.93
C LEU A 162 -8.27 -6.20 -12.91
N ALA A 163 -9.19 -7.02 -13.41
CA ALA A 163 -10.62 -6.72 -13.38
C ALA A 163 -11.17 -6.53 -11.95
N GLN A 164 -10.68 -7.29 -10.97
CA GLN A 164 -11.10 -7.17 -9.58
C GLN A 164 -10.52 -5.93 -8.90
N LEU A 165 -9.26 -5.61 -9.17
CA LEU A 165 -8.50 -4.63 -8.38
C LEU A 165 -8.49 -3.23 -8.99
N TRP A 166 -8.69 -3.09 -10.30
CA TRP A 166 -8.64 -1.79 -10.98
C TRP A 166 -9.61 -0.77 -10.40
N ARG A 167 -10.75 -1.22 -9.88
CA ARG A 167 -11.78 -0.35 -9.30
C ARG A 167 -11.28 0.54 -8.15
N PHE A 168 -10.15 0.20 -7.53
CA PHE A 168 -9.55 0.89 -6.37
C PHE A 168 -8.37 1.82 -6.74
N THR A 169 -7.93 1.87 -8.00
CA THR A 169 -6.66 2.56 -8.37
C THR A 169 -6.77 4.08 -8.37
N ASP A 170 -7.98 4.63 -8.47
CA ASP A 170 -8.18 6.08 -8.43
C ASP A 170 -7.89 6.68 -7.06
N GLU A 171 -8.19 5.93 -5.99
CA GLU A 171 -7.99 6.36 -4.59
C GLU A 171 -6.51 6.58 -4.25
N LEU A 172 -5.58 5.94 -4.98
CA LEU A 172 -4.13 6.08 -4.78
C LEU A 172 -3.65 7.54 -4.82
N PHE A 173 -4.36 8.39 -5.55
CA PHE A 173 -3.97 9.77 -5.82
C PHE A 173 -4.92 10.81 -5.21
N ASP A 174 -5.81 10.38 -4.33
CA ASP A 174 -6.76 11.29 -3.69
C ASP A 174 -6.11 12.08 -2.55
N LEU A 175 -6.29 13.39 -2.57
CA LEU A 175 -6.03 14.29 -1.45
C LEU A 175 -7.34 14.74 -0.83
N THR A 176 -7.38 14.80 0.49
CA THR A 176 -8.43 15.47 1.25
C THR A 176 -8.29 16.98 1.10
N PRO A 177 -9.39 17.76 1.26
CA PRO A 177 -9.32 19.22 1.25
C PRO A 177 -8.25 19.79 2.19
N GLU A 178 -8.07 19.17 3.35
CA GLU A 178 -7.12 19.59 4.36
C GLU A 178 -5.66 19.29 3.98
N GLU A 179 -5.40 18.17 3.28
CA GLU A 179 -4.06 17.78 2.82
C GLU A 179 -3.49 18.73 1.77
N HIS A 180 -4.31 19.50 1.05
CA HIS A 180 -3.82 20.56 0.16
C HIS A 180 -2.96 21.60 0.89
N SER A 181 -3.22 21.86 2.17
CA SER A 181 -2.35 22.74 2.97
C SER A 181 -0.95 22.17 3.20
N LEU A 182 -0.78 20.84 3.16
CA LEU A 182 0.53 20.19 3.23
C LEU A 182 1.27 20.24 1.89
N VAL A 183 0.53 20.24 0.77
CA VAL A 183 1.09 20.46 -0.57
C VAL A 183 1.61 21.89 -0.71
N GLU A 184 0.82 22.89 -0.30
CA GLU A 184 1.24 24.30 -0.30
C GLU A 184 2.47 24.55 0.58
N ALA A 185 2.59 23.80 1.67
CA ALA A 185 3.75 23.85 2.57
C ALA A 185 4.95 23.01 2.08
N GLU A 186 4.84 22.34 0.94
CA GLU A 186 5.86 21.45 0.34
C GLU A 186 6.28 20.31 1.29
N ILE A 187 5.34 19.85 2.12
CA ILE A 187 5.54 18.69 3.03
C ILE A 187 5.19 17.40 2.30
N ILE A 188 4.10 17.38 1.53
CA ILE A 188 3.71 16.25 0.67
C ILE A 188 3.64 16.74 -0.78
N PRO A 189 3.83 15.86 -1.78
CA PRO A 189 3.72 16.26 -3.17
C PRO A 189 2.26 16.46 -3.59
N ASP A 190 2.05 17.28 -4.63
CA ASP A 190 0.80 17.22 -5.39
C ASP A 190 0.70 15.85 -6.09
N LEU A 191 -0.39 15.12 -5.84
CA LEU A 191 -0.59 13.78 -6.39
C LEU A 191 -1.17 13.80 -7.81
N ALA A 192 -1.72 14.91 -8.29
CA ALA A 192 -2.34 14.97 -9.61
C ALA A 192 -1.33 14.74 -10.77
N PRO A 193 -0.13 15.35 -10.78
CA PRO A 193 0.89 15.04 -11.79
C PRO A 193 1.37 13.59 -11.70
N LEU A 194 1.50 13.05 -10.48
CA LEU A 194 1.89 11.65 -10.25
C LEU A 194 0.84 10.68 -10.81
N LYS A 195 -0.45 10.99 -10.66
CA LYS A 195 -1.55 10.22 -11.24
C LYS A 195 -1.41 10.10 -12.75
N HIS A 196 -1.17 11.21 -13.43
CA HIS A 196 -0.99 11.21 -14.88
C HIS A 196 0.19 10.34 -15.30
N ILE A 197 1.35 10.50 -14.64
CA ILE A 197 2.55 9.69 -14.92
C ILE A 197 2.27 8.19 -14.71
N TRP A 198 1.62 7.86 -13.60
CA TRP A 198 1.26 6.47 -13.28
C TRP A 198 0.32 5.89 -14.32
N GLN A 199 -0.78 6.59 -14.65
CA GLN A 199 -1.78 6.14 -15.62
C GLN A 199 -1.17 5.90 -16.99
N THR A 200 -0.32 6.80 -17.48
CA THR A 200 0.40 6.62 -18.75
C THR A 200 1.24 5.35 -18.73
N ARG A 201 2.14 5.21 -17.74
CA ARG A 201 3.07 4.06 -17.67
C ARG A 201 2.34 2.74 -17.50
N VAL A 202 1.35 2.70 -16.62
CA VAL A 202 0.56 1.49 -16.36
C VAL A 202 -0.23 1.11 -17.60
N THR A 203 -0.83 2.06 -18.30
CA THR A 203 -1.59 1.77 -19.53
C THR A 203 -0.68 1.24 -20.65
N GLU A 204 0.50 1.86 -20.83
CA GLU A 204 1.51 1.41 -21.78
C GLU A 204 1.99 -0.02 -21.48
N GLU A 205 2.31 -0.31 -20.22
CA GLU A 205 2.74 -1.65 -19.80
C GLU A 205 1.62 -2.69 -19.95
N LEU A 206 0.39 -2.39 -19.53
CA LEU A 206 -0.74 -3.30 -19.71
C LEU A 206 -0.98 -3.62 -21.19
N THR A 207 -0.88 -2.60 -22.06
CA THR A 207 -0.98 -2.79 -23.51
C THR A 207 0.13 -3.70 -24.04
N ARG A 208 1.38 -3.49 -23.61
CA ARG A 208 2.53 -4.34 -23.96
C ARG A 208 2.33 -5.80 -23.51
N LEU A 209 1.69 -6.00 -22.37
CA LEU A 209 1.39 -7.30 -21.78
C LEU A 209 0.12 -7.96 -22.36
N GLY A 210 -0.55 -7.32 -23.32
CA GLY A 210 -1.79 -7.83 -23.92
C GLY A 210 -2.99 -7.82 -22.97
N LEU A 211 -2.93 -7.04 -21.89
CA LEU A 211 -3.99 -6.92 -20.89
C LEU A 211 -4.90 -5.72 -21.21
N GLN A 212 -6.14 -5.82 -20.77
CA GLN A 212 -7.16 -4.80 -20.97
C GLN A 212 -7.57 -4.16 -19.65
N ILE A 213 -7.59 -2.83 -19.63
CA ILE A 213 -8.17 -2.06 -18.53
C ILE A 213 -9.70 -2.27 -18.53
N PRO A 214 -10.32 -2.56 -17.37
CA PRO A 214 -11.77 -2.71 -17.28
C PRO A 214 -12.52 -1.44 -17.72
N GLU A 215 -13.55 -1.59 -18.56
CA GLU A 215 -14.33 -0.47 -19.13
C GLU A 215 -14.95 0.45 -18.07
N LEU A 216 -15.38 -0.12 -16.94
CA LEU A 216 -15.99 0.65 -15.83
C LEU A 216 -14.98 1.59 -15.16
N GLY A 217 -13.68 1.34 -15.32
CA GLY A 217 -12.63 2.14 -14.70
C GLY A 217 -12.58 2.06 -13.18
N ALA A 218 -11.92 3.04 -12.57
CA ALA A 218 -11.73 3.13 -11.13
C ALA A 218 -12.78 4.03 -10.48
N TYR A 219 -13.40 3.59 -9.39
CA TYR A 219 -14.54 4.29 -8.78
C TYR A 219 -14.69 4.10 -7.27
N ARG A 220 -14.01 3.12 -6.65
CA ARG A 220 -14.11 2.84 -5.21
C ARG A 220 -13.15 3.75 -4.44
N ARG A 221 -13.67 4.39 -3.39
CA ARG A 221 -12.97 5.32 -2.49
C ARG A 221 -13.57 5.20 -1.08
N GLY A 222 -12.80 5.51 -0.05
CA GLY A 222 -13.25 5.50 1.35
C GLY A 222 -12.15 5.41 2.41
N ALA A 223 -10.93 5.01 2.03
CA ALA A 223 -9.80 4.77 2.94
C ALA A 223 -9.54 5.94 3.90
N LYS A 224 -9.44 7.16 3.35
CA LYS A 224 -9.13 8.38 4.13
C LYS A 224 -10.27 8.80 5.07
N GLN A 225 -11.48 8.29 4.87
CA GLN A 225 -12.63 8.49 5.77
C GLN A 225 -12.83 7.33 6.76
N GLY A 226 -11.99 6.29 6.71
CA GLY A 226 -12.18 5.08 7.53
C GLY A 226 -13.37 4.25 7.06
N LEU A 227 -13.74 4.38 5.78
CA LEU A 227 -14.81 3.63 5.13
C LEU A 227 -14.18 2.51 4.30
N HIS A 228 -13.96 1.37 4.96
CA HIS A 228 -13.27 0.22 4.37
C HIS A 228 -14.24 -0.79 3.75
N THR A 229 -13.68 -1.74 2.99
CA THR A 229 -14.43 -2.94 2.61
C THR A 229 -14.63 -3.85 3.82
N GLU A 230 -15.51 -4.84 3.68
CA GLU A 230 -15.75 -5.86 4.70
C GLU A 230 -14.49 -6.66 5.06
N HIS A 231 -13.44 -6.61 4.23
CA HIS A 231 -12.22 -7.39 4.42
C HIS A 231 -11.34 -6.88 5.56
N LEU A 232 -11.32 -5.57 5.84
CA LEU A 232 -10.41 -5.03 6.85
C LEU A 232 -10.74 -5.55 8.26
N GLY A 233 -12.03 -5.69 8.59
CA GLY A 233 -12.45 -6.19 9.90
C GLY A 233 -11.88 -7.58 10.21
N TYR A 234 -11.81 -8.47 9.22
CA TYR A 234 -11.21 -9.80 9.38
C TYR A 234 -9.69 -9.72 9.60
N VAL A 235 -8.99 -8.88 8.83
CA VAL A 235 -7.55 -8.68 8.97
C VAL A 235 -7.21 -8.15 10.37
N LEU A 236 -7.94 -7.13 10.84
CA LEU A 236 -7.70 -6.55 12.17
C LEU A 236 -8.04 -7.52 13.30
N ALA A 237 -9.10 -8.33 13.15
CA ALA A 237 -9.47 -9.33 14.16
C ALA A 237 -8.34 -10.34 14.40
N GLU A 238 -7.67 -10.80 13.34
CA GLU A 238 -6.53 -11.71 13.43
C GLU A 238 -5.27 -10.99 13.94
N MET A 239 -4.90 -9.88 13.29
CA MET A 239 -3.69 -9.13 13.59
C MET A 239 -3.65 -8.59 15.04
N GLN A 240 -4.79 -8.17 15.58
CA GLN A 240 -4.87 -7.52 16.89
C GLN A 240 -5.21 -8.48 18.05
N TYR A 241 -5.47 -9.76 17.77
CA TYR A 241 -6.00 -10.71 18.75
C TYR A 241 -5.17 -10.77 20.04
N MET A 242 -3.85 -10.96 19.91
CA MET A 242 -2.97 -11.13 21.06
C MET A 242 -2.92 -9.87 21.93
N GLN A 243 -2.78 -8.70 21.32
CA GLN A 243 -2.69 -7.43 22.03
C GLN A 243 -4.02 -7.02 22.69
N ARG A 244 -5.15 -7.38 22.09
CA ARG A 244 -6.48 -7.13 22.69
C ARG A 244 -6.82 -8.11 23.80
N SER A 245 -6.36 -9.36 23.70
CA SER A 245 -6.58 -10.38 24.72
C SER A 245 -5.70 -10.19 25.95
N TYR A 246 -4.47 -9.70 25.75
CA TYR A 246 -3.47 -9.49 26.80
C TYR A 246 -2.92 -8.05 26.74
N PRO A 247 -3.75 -7.03 27.05
CA PRO A 247 -3.36 -5.64 26.90
C PRO A 247 -2.28 -5.22 27.91
N ASN A 248 -1.45 -4.26 27.52
CA ASN A 248 -0.37 -3.66 28.33
C ASN A 248 0.78 -4.63 28.70
N MET A 249 0.96 -5.72 27.95
CA MET A 249 2.14 -6.59 28.05
C MET A 249 3.32 -6.03 27.23
N VAL A 250 4.54 -6.45 27.57
CA VAL A 250 5.78 -6.14 26.83
C VAL A 250 6.27 -7.43 26.17
N TRP A 251 6.62 -7.36 24.88
CA TRP A 251 7.07 -8.47 24.05
C TRP A 251 8.45 -8.20 23.45
#